data_AF-A0A1T2KYU5-F1
#
_entry.id   AF-A0A1T2KYU5-F1
#
_cell.length_a   1.000
_cell.length_b   1.000
_cell.length_c   1.000
_cell.angle_alpha   90.00
_cell.angle_beta   90.00
_cell.angle_gamma   90.00
#
_symmetry.space_group_name_H-M   'P 1'
#
loop_
_entity.id
_entity.type
_entity.pdbx_description
1 polymer ?
#
loop_
_entity_poly.entity_id
_entity_poly.type
_entity_poly.pdbx_seq_one_letter_code
_entity_poly.pdbx_strand_id
1 'polypeptide(L)'
;MHENYSTTSSPRMPRSLPGFEDVKRYWDKTNDIFSAKILPGEFYVTANDELITTVLGSCVSVCIRDRIFGIGGMNHFMLPHDNSGTGSWVASDNVSVSTRYGTYAMEHMINEILKNGGNRKNFEVKVFGGGRILANMTDVGIKNINFR
;
A
#
# COMPACT_ATOMS: atom_id res chain seq x y z
N MET A 1 -20.23 -30.76 -37.58
CA MET A 1 -18.87 -30.50 -37.06
C MET A 1 -18.67 -28.99 -37.01
N HIS A 2 -17.87 -28.53 -36.04
CA HIS A 2 -17.55 -27.13 -35.66
C HIS A 2 -18.39 -26.56 -34.50
N GLU A 3 -18.05 -27.03 -33.30
CA GLU A 3 -18.17 -26.27 -32.06
C GLU A 3 -17.09 -25.17 -32.04
N ASN A 4 -17.48 -23.91 -31.88
CA ASN A 4 -16.57 -22.81 -31.56
C ASN A 4 -16.84 -22.37 -30.12
N TYR A 5 -16.20 -23.02 -29.15
CA TYR A 5 -16.15 -22.55 -27.77
C TYR A 5 -14.99 -21.56 -27.67
N SER A 6 -15.30 -20.26 -27.64
CA SER A 6 -14.32 -19.22 -27.31
C SER A 6 -14.99 -18.12 -26.51
N THR A 7 -15.23 -18.41 -25.23
CA THR A 7 -15.67 -17.44 -24.23
C THR A 7 -14.82 -17.57 -22.97
N THR A 8 -13.57 -17.10 -23.01
CA THR A 8 -12.92 -16.66 -21.77
C THR A 8 -13.48 -15.30 -21.40
N SER A 9 -14.70 -15.26 -20.85
CA SER A 9 -15.22 -14.05 -20.22
C SER A 9 -14.33 -13.74 -19.02
N SER A 10 -13.59 -12.64 -19.07
CA SER A 10 -12.87 -12.16 -17.89
C SER A 10 -13.85 -12.03 -16.72
N PRO A 11 -13.44 -12.38 -15.50
CA PRO A 11 -14.31 -12.28 -14.34
C PRO A 11 -14.79 -10.84 -14.14
N ARG A 12 -15.91 -10.67 -13.44
CA ARG A 12 -16.48 -9.36 -13.19
C ARG A 12 -15.70 -8.65 -12.09
N MET A 13 -15.22 -7.42 -12.37
CA MET A 13 -14.49 -6.62 -11.39
C MET A 13 -15.38 -6.26 -10.19
N PRO A 14 -14.93 -6.53 -8.94
CA PRO A 14 -15.62 -6.09 -7.73
C PRO A 14 -15.67 -4.57 -7.64
N ARG A 15 -16.65 -4.01 -6.91
CA ARG A 15 -16.66 -2.56 -6.65
C ARG A 15 -15.52 -2.19 -5.70
N SER A 16 -14.86 -1.07 -5.96
CA SER A 16 -13.94 -0.46 -5.01
C SER A 16 -14.71 0.10 -3.81
N LEU A 17 -13.99 0.35 -2.71
CA LEU A 17 -14.52 1.17 -1.62
C LEU A 17 -14.75 2.62 -2.11
N PRO A 18 -15.70 3.36 -1.50
CA PRO A 18 -15.93 4.75 -1.85
C PRO A 18 -14.66 5.60 -1.72
N GLY A 19 -14.40 6.46 -2.70
CA GLY A 19 -13.20 7.31 -2.76
C GLY A 19 -11.99 6.68 -3.45
N PHE A 20 -12.10 5.45 -3.93
CA PHE A 20 -11.05 4.76 -4.69
C PHE A 20 -11.51 4.30 -6.09
N GLU A 21 -12.56 4.91 -6.63
CA GLU A 21 -13.13 4.58 -7.94
C GLU A 21 -12.15 4.85 -9.09
N ASP A 22 -11.28 5.84 -8.93
CA ASP A 22 -10.31 6.25 -9.95
C ASP A 22 -9.04 5.39 -9.95
N VAL A 23 -8.88 4.48 -8.99
CA VAL A 23 -7.70 3.61 -8.93
C VAL A 23 -7.71 2.62 -10.08
N LYS A 24 -6.61 2.60 -10.83
CA LYS A 24 -6.45 1.73 -12.00
C LYS A 24 -6.41 0.25 -11.57
N ARG A 25 -7.53 -0.45 -11.78
CA ARG A 25 -7.69 -1.87 -11.53
C ARG A 25 -7.79 -2.65 -12.84
N TYR A 26 -7.21 -3.84 -12.87
CA TYR A 26 -7.19 -4.71 -14.04
C TYR A 26 -7.14 -6.18 -13.63
N TRP A 27 -7.52 -7.08 -14.54
CA TRP A 27 -7.36 -8.52 -14.32
C TRP A 27 -5.90 -8.92 -14.57
N ASP A 28 -5.21 -9.41 -13.56
CA ASP A 28 -3.87 -9.98 -13.69
C ASP A 28 -3.99 -11.46 -14.06
N LYS A 29 -3.72 -11.76 -15.34
CA LYS A 29 -3.76 -13.13 -15.87
C LYS A 29 -2.69 -14.06 -15.26
N THR A 30 -1.63 -13.51 -14.69
CA THR A 30 -0.53 -14.30 -14.13
C THR A 30 -0.90 -14.84 -12.76
N ASN A 31 -1.54 -13.99 -11.95
CA ASN A 31 -1.94 -14.33 -10.58
C ASN A 31 -3.43 -14.71 -10.47
N ASP A 32 -4.16 -14.69 -11.59
CA ASP A 32 -5.59 -15.01 -11.69
C ASP A 32 -6.46 -14.24 -10.68
N ILE A 33 -6.19 -12.94 -10.55
CA ILE A 33 -6.83 -12.06 -9.56
C ILE A 33 -6.89 -10.62 -10.06
N PHE A 34 -7.82 -9.82 -9.51
CA PHE A 34 -7.81 -8.38 -9.77
C PHE A 34 -6.62 -7.72 -9.09
N SER A 35 -5.95 -6.82 -9.81
CA SER A 35 -4.83 -6.05 -9.32
C SER A 35 -5.12 -4.56 -9.44
N ALA A 36 -4.95 -3.83 -8.34
CA ALA A 36 -4.95 -2.38 -8.27
C ALA A 36 -3.51 -1.87 -8.38
N LYS A 37 -3.24 -0.99 -9.34
CA LYS A 37 -1.93 -0.34 -9.46
C LYS A 37 -1.96 1.05 -8.84
N ILE A 38 -1.05 1.30 -7.91
CA ILE A 38 -0.85 2.63 -7.30
C ILE A 38 0.48 3.25 -7.78
N LEU A 39 0.47 4.57 -7.96
CA LEU A 39 1.57 5.41 -8.39
C LEU A 39 2.17 6.20 -7.20
N PRO A 40 3.35 6.83 -7.35
CA PRO A 40 3.89 7.69 -6.30
C PRO A 40 2.91 8.78 -5.86
N GLY A 41 2.71 8.89 -4.55
CA GLY A 41 1.75 9.81 -3.93
C GLY A 41 0.37 9.20 -3.67
N GLU A 42 0.09 8.01 -4.21
CA GLU A 42 -1.21 7.36 -4.05
C GLU A 42 -1.22 6.36 -2.88
N PHE A 43 -2.42 6.08 -2.39
CA PHE A 43 -2.71 4.95 -1.53
C PHE A 43 -4.03 4.31 -1.96
N TYR A 44 -4.18 3.04 -1.64
CA TYR A 44 -5.39 2.29 -1.95
C TYR A 44 -5.76 1.38 -0.78
N VAL A 45 -7.05 1.32 -0.47
CA VAL A 45 -7.63 0.40 0.51
C VAL A 45 -8.71 -0.42 -0.16
N THR A 46 -8.73 -1.72 0.11
CA THR A 46 -9.72 -2.65 -0.40
C THR A 46 -10.20 -3.59 0.70
N ALA A 47 -11.45 -4.02 0.58
CA ALA A 47 -12.05 -5.10 1.35
C ALA A 47 -12.29 -6.36 0.48
N ASN A 48 -11.92 -6.30 -0.80
CA ASN A 48 -12.00 -7.43 -1.72
C ASN A 48 -10.69 -8.22 -1.72
N ASP A 49 -10.74 -9.45 -2.23
CA ASP A 49 -9.56 -10.25 -2.50
C ASP A 49 -8.87 -9.75 -3.78
N GLU A 50 -7.89 -8.86 -3.61
CA GLU A 50 -7.19 -8.18 -4.70
C GLU A 50 -5.71 -7.99 -4.39
N LEU A 51 -4.90 -8.00 -5.44
CA LEU A 51 -3.51 -7.56 -5.36
C LEU A 51 -3.43 -6.04 -5.40
N ILE A 52 -2.51 -5.47 -4.63
CA ILE A 52 -2.10 -4.07 -4.80
C ILE A 52 -0.66 -4.09 -5.28
N THR A 53 -0.39 -3.37 -6.37
CA THR A 53 0.92 -3.37 -7.03
C THR A 53 1.46 -1.97 -7.17
N THR A 54 2.78 -1.86 -6.99
CA THR A 54 3.52 -0.65 -7.30
C THR A 54 4.97 -0.99 -7.65
N VAL A 55 5.69 -0.02 -8.22
CA VAL A 55 7.11 -0.16 -8.54
C VAL A 55 7.88 0.79 -7.64
N LEU A 56 8.81 0.26 -6.86
CA LEU A 56 9.62 1.04 -5.93
C LEU A 56 11.03 1.23 -6.47
N GLY A 57 11.46 2.50 -6.54
CA GLY A 57 12.86 2.90 -6.66
C GLY A 57 13.39 3.33 -5.29
N SER A 58 13.63 4.63 -5.12
CA SER A 58 13.98 5.24 -3.82
C SER A 58 12.80 5.41 -2.85
N CYS A 59 11.57 5.28 -3.36
CA CYS A 59 10.35 5.43 -2.58
C CYS A 59 10.17 4.32 -1.53
N VAL A 60 9.19 4.51 -0.65
CA VAL A 60 8.76 3.54 0.36
C VAL A 60 7.28 3.23 0.18
N SER A 61 6.93 1.98 0.44
CA SER A 61 5.54 1.53 0.52
C SER A 61 5.32 0.80 1.84
N VAL A 62 4.19 1.10 2.48
CA VAL A 62 3.69 0.38 3.65
C VAL A 62 2.41 -0.33 3.28
N CYS A 63 2.36 -1.61 3.61
CA CYS A 63 1.18 -2.46 3.48
C CYS A 63 0.60 -2.69 4.88
N ILE A 64 -0.72 -2.55 5.03
CA ILE A 64 -1.44 -2.88 6.25
C ILE A 64 -2.58 -3.82 5.89
N ARG A 65 -2.78 -4.87 6.68
CA ARG A 65 -3.92 -5.78 6.53
C ARG A 65 -4.50 -6.12 7.91
N ASP A 66 -5.82 -5.99 8.06
CA ASP A 66 -6.55 -6.68 9.12
C ASP A 66 -6.67 -8.16 8.76
N ARG A 67 -5.99 -9.02 9.50
CA ARG A 67 -5.95 -10.46 9.20
C ARG A 67 -7.27 -11.21 9.44
N ILE A 68 -8.20 -10.62 10.20
CA ILE A 68 -9.50 -11.24 10.54
C ILE A 68 -10.57 -10.81 9.55
N PHE A 69 -10.67 -9.50 9.26
CA PHE A 69 -11.71 -8.97 8.37
C PHE A 69 -11.28 -8.88 6.91
N GLY A 70 -10.00 -9.10 6.59
CA GLY A 70 -9.51 -9.12 5.22
C GLY A 70 -9.38 -7.74 4.57
N ILE A 71 -9.57 -6.66 5.32
CA ILE A 71 -9.46 -5.29 4.84
C ILE A 71 -7.99 -4.88 4.90
N GLY A 72 -7.46 -4.36 3.80
CA GLY A 72 -6.07 -3.95 3.75
C GLY A 72 -5.82 -2.85 2.74
N GLY A 73 -4.62 -2.31 2.79
CA GLY A 73 -4.20 -1.24 1.90
C GLY A 73 -2.70 -1.17 1.75
N MET A 74 -2.29 -0.44 0.72
CA MET A 74 -0.90 -0.15 0.41
C MET A 74 -0.80 1.32 0.03
N ASN A 75 0.24 1.99 0.50
CA ASN A 75 0.59 3.34 0.05
C ASN A 75 1.90 3.36 -0.75
N HIS A 76 2.14 4.45 -1.46
CA HIS A 76 3.42 4.71 -2.12
C HIS A 76 3.79 6.17 -1.85
N PHE A 77 4.71 6.42 -0.93
CA PHE A 77 5.17 7.78 -0.64
C PHE A 77 6.67 7.97 -0.92
N MET A 78 7.00 9.20 -1.27
CA MET A 78 8.37 9.63 -1.52
C MET A 78 9.03 10.04 -0.21
N LEU A 79 10.28 9.63 -0.03
CA LEU A 79 11.10 10.10 1.07
C LEU A 79 11.71 11.46 0.74
N PRO A 80 12.02 12.30 1.74
CA PRO A 80 12.87 13.47 1.52
C PRO A 80 14.22 13.02 0.98
N HIS A 81 14.66 13.66 -0.10
CA HIS A 81 16.04 13.52 -0.55
C HIS A 81 16.91 14.41 0.36
N ASP A 82 17.53 13.81 1.37
CA ASP A 82 18.50 14.53 2.18
C ASP A 82 19.87 14.51 1.49
N ASN A 83 20.24 15.64 0.88
CA ASN A 83 21.56 15.85 0.28
C ASN A 83 22.70 15.90 1.33
N SER A 84 22.40 15.85 2.63
CA SER A 84 23.41 15.98 3.70
C SER A 84 24.05 14.65 4.15
N GLY A 85 23.64 13.51 3.59
CA GLY A 85 24.30 12.23 3.89
C GLY A 85 23.99 11.64 5.27
N THR A 86 23.38 12.39 6.18
CA THR A 86 22.96 11.89 7.50
C THR A 86 21.54 11.35 7.39
N GLY A 87 21.38 10.03 7.27
CA GLY A 87 20.08 9.34 7.21
C GLY A 87 19.22 9.44 8.49
N SER A 88 19.24 10.58 9.16
CA SER A 88 18.45 10.88 10.35
C SER A 88 17.13 11.51 9.91
N TRP A 89 16.01 10.97 10.40
CA TRP A 89 14.75 11.70 10.45
C TRP A 89 14.93 12.85 11.45
N VAL A 90 15.71 13.87 11.09
CA VAL A 90 15.84 15.05 11.93
C VAL A 90 14.50 15.74 11.83
N ALA A 91 13.74 15.69 12.93
CA ALA A 91 12.78 16.71 13.29
C ALA A 91 13.54 18.03 13.47
N SER A 92 14.11 18.55 12.39
CA SER A 92 14.47 19.95 12.28
C SER A 92 13.18 20.68 11.96
N ASP A 93 13.06 21.93 12.40
CA ASP A 93 11.87 22.78 12.34
C ASP A 93 11.27 22.97 10.92
N ASN A 94 11.88 22.36 9.90
CA ASN A 94 11.35 22.13 8.57
C ASN A 94 11.08 20.63 8.33
N VAL A 95 10.00 20.09 8.93
CA VAL A 95 9.46 18.77 8.57
C VAL A 95 9.25 18.74 7.05
N SER A 96 10.10 18.03 6.33
CA SER A 96 10.07 17.98 4.86
C SER A 96 8.66 17.65 4.37
N VAL A 97 8.24 18.25 3.25
CA VAL A 97 6.91 18.02 2.65
C VAL A 97 6.63 16.51 2.48
N SER A 98 7.66 15.74 2.14
CA SER A 98 7.65 14.28 2.04
C SER A 98 7.37 13.56 3.36
N THR A 99 7.92 14.03 4.49
CA THR A 99 7.59 13.47 5.82
C THR A 99 6.15 13.74 6.18
N ARG A 100 5.65 14.96 5.92
CA ARG A 100 4.22 15.29 6.13
C ARG A 100 3.32 14.46 5.25
N TYR A 101 3.72 14.24 3.99
CA TYR A 101 2.98 13.43 3.04
C TYR A 101 2.93 11.95 3.45
N GLY A 102 4.06 11.40 3.90
CA GLY A 102 4.13 10.04 4.44
C GLY A 102 3.24 9.85 5.67
N THR A 103 3.30 10.78 6.63
CA THR A 103 2.43 10.74 7.82
C THR A 103 0.95 10.85 7.44
N TYR A 104 0.61 11.78 6.56
CA TYR A 104 -0.76 11.99 6.10
C TYR A 104 -1.33 10.76 5.37
N ALA A 105 -0.59 10.20 4.41
CA ALA A 105 -1.01 9.03 3.65
C ALA A 105 -1.17 7.78 4.54
N MET A 106 -0.26 7.59 5.50
CA MET A 106 -0.35 6.51 6.49
C MET A 106 -1.59 6.67 7.39
N GLU A 107 -1.83 7.87 7.92
CA GLU A 107 -2.98 8.16 8.77
C GLU A 107 -4.30 7.97 8.01
N HIS A 108 -4.39 8.48 6.78
CA HIS A 108 -5.57 8.32 5.93
C HIS A 108 -5.81 6.85 5.61
N MET A 109 -4.80 6.10 5.20
CA MET A 109 -4.92 4.67 4.92
C MET A 109 -5.41 3.89 6.15
N ILE A 110 -4.84 4.15 7.33
CA ILE A 110 -5.29 3.51 8.57
C ILE A 110 -6.75 3.87 8.88
N ASN A 111 -7.11 5.15 8.76
CA ASN A 111 -8.48 5.60 9.01
C ASN A 111 -9.46 4.95 8.04
N GLU A 112 -9.12 4.81 6.76
CA GLU A 112 -9.97 4.12 5.79
C GLU A 112 -10.12 2.62 6.11
N ILE A 113 -9.05 1.94 6.55
CA ILE A 113 -9.17 0.54 7.00
C ILE A 113 -10.13 0.44 8.20
N LEU A 114 -10.00 1.33 9.19
CA LEU A 114 -10.85 1.32 10.38
C LEU A 114 -12.31 1.67 10.06
N LYS A 115 -12.55 2.69 9.23
CA LYS A 115 -13.89 3.10 8.79
C LYS A 115 -14.65 1.98 8.09
N ASN A 116 -13.93 1.12 7.37
CA ASN A 116 -14.51 0.00 6.65
C ASN A 116 -14.64 -1.29 7.49
N GLY A 117 -14.40 -1.22 8.81
CA GLY A 117 -14.61 -2.32 9.76
C GLY A 117 -13.34 -3.02 10.23
N GLY A 118 -12.17 -2.56 9.80
CA GLY A 118 -10.89 -3.05 10.30
C GLY A 118 -10.68 -2.70 11.77
N ASN A 119 -9.88 -3.51 12.44
CA ASN A 119 -9.52 -3.37 13.83
C ASN A 119 -8.00 -3.35 13.97
N ARG A 120 -7.48 -2.27 14.55
CA ARG A 120 -6.04 -2.06 14.76
C ARG A 120 -5.35 -3.23 15.47
N LYS A 121 -6.05 -3.95 16.36
CA LYS A 121 -5.50 -5.11 17.08
C LYS A 121 -5.18 -6.29 16.16
N ASN A 122 -5.76 -6.33 14.97
CA ASN A 122 -5.59 -7.39 13.98
C ASN A 122 -4.61 -7.01 12.87
N PHE A 123 -4.00 -5.83 12.94
CA PHE A 123 -3.17 -5.32 11.85
C PHE A 123 -1.86 -6.08 11.76
N GLU A 124 -1.57 -6.54 10.55
CA GLU A 124 -0.25 -6.95 10.09
C GLU A 124 0.29 -5.85 9.18
N VAL A 125 1.56 -5.49 9.38
CA VAL A 125 2.18 -4.38 8.67
C VAL A 125 3.49 -4.85 8.04
N LYS A 126 3.69 -4.52 6.76
CA LYS A 126 4.94 -4.76 6.04
C LYS A 126 5.42 -3.48 5.38
N VAL A 127 6.72 -3.25 5.38
CA VAL A 127 7.35 -2.07 4.79
C VAL A 127 8.34 -2.51 3.73
N PHE A 128 8.29 -1.86 2.57
CA PHE A 128 9.12 -2.16 1.40
C PHE A 128 9.77 -0.89 0.87
N GLY A 129 10.97 -1.03 0.28
CA GLY A 129 11.72 0.09 -0.32
C GLY A 129 12.64 0.81 0.67
N GLY A 130 12.99 2.05 0.36
CA GLY A 130 13.77 2.92 1.25
C GLY A 130 15.17 2.41 1.57
N GLY A 131 15.96 1.98 0.57
CA GLY A 131 17.28 1.33 0.72
C GLY A 131 18.35 2.04 1.59
N ARG A 132 18.08 3.22 2.17
CA ARG A 132 18.91 3.91 3.18
C ARG A 132 18.23 4.14 4.55
N ILE A 133 16.95 3.79 4.74
CA ILE A 133 16.12 4.19 5.91
C ILE A 133 15.85 3.07 6.92
N LEU A 134 16.09 1.79 6.59
CA LEU A 134 15.86 0.65 7.49
C LEU A 134 16.56 0.77 8.87
N ALA A 135 17.53 1.67 9.05
CA ALA A 135 18.24 1.88 10.30
C ALA A 135 17.50 2.73 11.36
N ASN A 136 16.49 3.53 11.00
CA ASN A 136 15.90 4.56 11.89
C ASN A 136 14.36 4.49 12.03
N MET A 137 13.74 3.32 11.85
CA MET A 137 12.29 3.20 12.04
C MET A 137 11.89 3.28 13.52
N THR A 138 10.73 3.87 13.79
CA THR A 138 10.11 3.86 15.13
C THR A 138 9.72 2.44 15.56
N ASP A 139 9.51 2.25 16.87
CA ASP A 139 9.25 0.97 17.54
C ASP A 139 8.19 0.07 16.86
N VAL A 140 7.21 0.66 16.16
CA VAL A 140 6.15 -0.08 15.44
C VAL A 140 6.66 -0.68 14.12
N GLY A 141 7.60 -0.02 13.44
CA GLY A 141 8.24 -0.51 12.21
C GLY A 141 9.30 -1.58 12.48
N ILE A 142 10.10 -1.40 13.54
CA ILE A 142 11.16 -2.36 13.93
C ILE A 142 10.57 -3.69 14.45
N LYS A 143 9.46 -3.65 15.20
CA LYS A 143 8.87 -4.87 15.78
C LYS A 143 8.30 -5.87 14.77
N ASN A 144 8.12 -5.49 13.51
CA ASN A 144 7.45 -6.32 12.49
C ASN A 144 8.35 -6.76 11.31
N ILE A 145 9.63 -6.37 11.28
CA ILE A 145 10.57 -6.78 10.20
C ILE A 145 10.92 -8.27 10.24
N ASN A 146 10.60 -8.98 11.32
CA ASN A 146 10.87 -10.42 11.45
C ASN A 146 9.65 -11.29 11.16
N PHE A 147 9.25 -11.44 9.90
CA PHE A 147 8.55 -12.66 9.47
C PHE A 147 8.94 -13.02 8.02
N ARG A 148 9.68 -14.13 7.90
CA ARG A 148 9.86 -14.92 6.68
C ARG A 148 8.58 -15.68 6.35
#